data_AF-A0A7C8AEI3-F1
#
_entry.id   AF-A0A7C8AEI3-F1
#
_cell.length_a   1.000
_cell.length_b   1.000
_cell.length_c   1.000
_cell.angle_alpha   90.00
_cell.angle_beta   90.00
_cell.angle_gamma   90.00
#
_symmetry.space_group_name_H-M   'P 1'
#
loop_
_entity.id
_entity.type
_entity.pdbx_description
1 polymer ?
#
loop_
_entity_poly.entity_id
_entity_poly.type
_entity_poly.pdbx_seq_one_letter_code
_entity_poly.pdbx_strand_id
1 'polypeptide(L)'
;MKVTFPDEDFYMVFSPPKAAYYTPEGIGFSNEWGETASIETEHPGWGEVLFDRDAVMWIERQSPARKVVRFRGVLKTPEGEILHTYVDSGSPYGQGDWSDEWYYIYPDGVSVRVIKIYTGKTEDAVAFWGLPGHCAFWGIRGTVFETQETFISYSGKQPPEIIETEALTLITMDGEYKRINYKPYPPDCSLFEPANIQMVNLKSKYHPFTIVTSGNVEVKPYYMPMDDHRNIDKTVFITWPRKTIFGPDEQWSSALSHVIKWRWHEKTEKTLTQVYLVGMTDEPTEQQRVDKLVNLAGSWEAAPQLIMQCDGYSYDGYEIKEKAYKLTRTSGKGDLQLLFKAGLERPLINPVFVISGLDKDRPFELMINDTKFNNYRSGFEDDNLVIWIPLTAMKDTSIKLVF
;
A
#
# COMPACT_ATOMS: atom_id res chain seq x y z
N MET A 1 3.59 -3.43 17.81
CA MET A 1 2.46 -2.47 17.92
C MET A 1 1.24 -3.03 17.20
N LYS A 2 0.03 -2.86 17.76
CA LYS A 2 -1.24 -3.23 17.13
C LYS A 2 -2.07 -1.97 16.86
N VAL A 3 -2.61 -1.84 15.65
CA VAL A 3 -3.52 -0.77 15.24
C VAL A 3 -4.89 -1.38 14.94
N THR A 4 -5.90 -0.96 15.69
CA THR A 4 -7.31 -1.35 15.50
C THR A 4 -8.11 -0.22 14.86
N PHE A 5 -9.20 -0.59 14.20
CA PHE A 5 -10.14 0.32 13.56
C PHE A 5 -11.46 0.30 14.33
N PRO A 6 -12.13 1.45 14.55
CA PRO A 6 -13.33 1.49 15.39
C PRO A 6 -14.49 0.62 14.91
N ASP A 7 -14.64 0.51 13.59
CA ASP A 7 -15.80 -0.10 12.93
C ASP A 7 -15.44 -1.43 12.24
N GLU A 8 -14.21 -1.91 12.38
CA GLU A 8 -13.72 -3.17 11.79
C GLU A 8 -13.21 -4.12 12.87
N ASP A 9 -13.33 -5.42 12.60
CA ASP A 9 -12.82 -6.49 13.47
C ASP A 9 -11.41 -6.98 13.06
N PHE A 10 -10.94 -6.61 11.87
CA PHE A 10 -9.54 -6.79 11.46
C PHE A 10 -8.65 -5.69 12.07
N TYR A 11 -7.35 -5.93 12.04
CA TYR A 11 -6.36 -5.02 12.60
C TYR A 11 -5.03 -5.10 11.88
N MET A 12 -4.18 -4.10 12.05
CA MET A 12 -2.79 -4.17 11.60
C MET A 12 -1.85 -4.45 12.76
N VAL A 13 -0.81 -5.24 12.50
CA VAL A 13 0.31 -5.46 13.41
C VAL A 13 1.59 -4.97 12.76
N PHE A 14 2.36 -4.22 13.53
CA PHE A 14 3.69 -3.73 13.20
C PHE A 14 4.68 -4.35 14.18
N SER A 15 5.52 -5.26 13.69
CA SER A 15 6.53 -5.99 14.43
C SER A 15 7.74 -6.17 13.51
N PRO A 16 8.74 -5.26 13.57
CA PRO A 16 9.85 -5.24 12.61
C PRO A 16 10.44 -6.62 12.34
N PRO A 17 10.72 -6.96 11.07
CA PRO A 17 10.48 -6.14 9.87
C PRO A 17 9.01 -6.15 9.40
N LYS A 18 8.10 -6.89 10.06
CA LYS A 18 6.75 -7.19 9.56
C LYS A 18 5.68 -6.13 9.88
N ALA A 19 5.07 -5.56 8.83
CA ALA A 19 3.78 -4.90 8.85
C ALA A 19 2.73 -5.76 8.12
N ALA A 20 1.63 -6.12 8.80
CA ALA A 20 0.60 -6.98 8.21
C ALA A 20 -0.79 -6.65 8.75
N TYR A 21 -1.79 -6.76 7.88
CA TYR A 21 -3.20 -6.85 8.26
C TYR A 21 -3.51 -8.27 8.77
N TYR A 22 -4.42 -8.39 9.73
CA TYR A 22 -4.88 -9.66 10.27
C TYR A 22 -6.40 -9.68 10.34
N THR A 23 -7.01 -10.71 9.76
CA THR A 23 -8.44 -10.98 9.95
C THR A 23 -8.72 -11.46 11.38
N PRO A 24 -9.98 -11.48 11.84
CA PRO A 24 -10.34 -12.05 13.15
C PRO A 24 -9.92 -13.51 13.31
N GLU A 25 -9.88 -14.28 12.23
CA GLU A 25 -9.45 -15.68 12.23
C GLU A 25 -7.93 -15.85 12.32
N GLY A 26 -7.17 -14.75 12.23
CA GLY A 26 -5.71 -14.75 12.30
C GLY A 26 -5.00 -14.87 10.95
N ILE A 27 -5.70 -14.71 9.82
CA ILE A 27 -5.08 -14.71 8.49
C ILE A 27 -4.32 -13.41 8.32
N GLY A 28 -2.99 -13.50 8.22
CA GLY A 28 -2.11 -12.37 8.01
C GLY A 28 -1.93 -12.08 6.53
N PHE A 29 -2.14 -10.82 6.13
CA PHE A 29 -1.81 -10.29 4.82
C PHE A 29 -0.72 -9.23 4.95
N SER A 30 0.40 -9.43 4.28
CA SER A 30 1.47 -8.45 4.18
C SER A 30 1.82 -8.18 2.74
N ASN A 31 2.24 -6.95 2.51
CA ASN A 31 2.95 -6.59 1.31
C ASN A 31 4.42 -6.49 1.70
N GLU A 32 5.27 -7.34 1.13
CA GLU A 32 6.68 -7.39 1.52
C GLU A 32 7.44 -6.10 1.17
N TRP A 33 8.53 -5.92 1.92
CA TRP A 33 9.32 -4.70 2.01
C TRP A 33 10.30 -4.56 0.86
N GLY A 34 11.04 -3.44 0.85
CA GLY A 34 12.10 -3.22 -0.15
C GLY A 34 13.09 -4.38 -0.23
N GLU A 35 13.16 -5.00 -1.41
CA GLU A 35 14.19 -5.95 -1.83
C GLU A 35 15.09 -5.27 -2.86
N THR A 36 16.38 -5.60 -2.86
CA THR A 36 17.28 -5.27 -3.96
C THR A 36 18.14 -6.45 -4.34
N ALA A 37 18.54 -6.46 -5.60
CA ALA A 37 19.57 -7.35 -6.06
C ALA A 37 20.36 -6.75 -7.20
N SER A 38 21.61 -7.20 -7.30
CA SER A 38 22.51 -6.78 -8.35
C SER A 38 23.17 -7.97 -9.01
N ILE A 39 23.29 -7.87 -10.33
CA ILE A 39 24.06 -8.79 -11.16
C ILE A 39 25.54 -8.38 -11.24
N GLU A 40 25.95 -7.32 -10.55
CA GLU A 40 27.33 -6.84 -10.55
C GLU A 40 28.27 -7.83 -9.88
N THR A 41 29.45 -8.00 -10.48
CA THR A 41 30.46 -8.98 -10.05
C THR A 41 31.16 -8.61 -8.75
N GLU A 42 31.13 -7.34 -8.35
CA GLU A 42 31.83 -6.85 -7.15
C GLU A 42 31.07 -7.21 -5.86
N HIS A 43 29.75 -7.35 -5.92
CA HIS A 43 28.89 -7.85 -4.84
C HIS A 43 27.65 -8.56 -5.42
N PRO A 44 27.80 -9.78 -5.98
CA PRO A 44 26.66 -10.55 -6.45
C PRO A 44 25.81 -10.96 -5.26
N GLY A 45 24.54 -10.59 -5.25
CA GLY A 45 23.65 -10.91 -4.14
C GLY A 45 22.26 -10.29 -4.27
N TRP A 46 21.37 -10.80 -3.44
CA TRP A 46 20.05 -10.25 -3.18
C TRP A 46 19.97 -9.93 -1.70
N GLY A 47 19.13 -8.97 -1.35
CA GLY A 47 18.98 -8.56 0.02
C GLY A 47 17.70 -7.79 0.23
N GLU A 48 17.17 -7.96 1.41
CA GLU A 48 15.88 -7.43 1.81
C GLU A 48 16.04 -6.76 3.16
N VAL A 49 15.17 -5.80 3.41
CA VAL A 49 15.04 -5.26 4.76
C VAL A 49 14.41 -6.28 5.73
N LEU A 50 13.83 -7.38 5.24
CA LEU A 50 13.42 -8.53 6.06
C LEU A 50 14.58 -9.11 6.88
N PHE A 51 15.81 -9.08 6.35
CA PHE A 51 16.98 -9.63 7.05
C PHE A 51 17.58 -8.67 8.07
N ASP A 52 17.08 -7.43 8.13
CA ASP A 52 17.53 -6.46 9.11
C ASP A 52 16.88 -6.66 10.48
N ARG A 53 17.59 -7.37 11.35
CA ARG A 53 17.19 -7.59 12.75
C ARG A 53 17.20 -6.30 13.59
N ASP A 54 17.83 -5.24 13.10
CA ASP A 54 17.91 -3.95 13.76
C ASP A 54 16.87 -2.95 13.24
N ALA A 55 15.99 -3.40 12.33
CA ALA A 55 14.95 -2.56 11.77
C ALA A 55 13.97 -2.07 12.85
N VAL A 56 13.50 -0.84 12.69
CA VAL A 56 12.66 -0.16 13.70
C VAL A 56 11.33 0.28 13.11
N MET A 57 10.29 0.24 13.95
CA MET A 57 8.97 0.78 13.63
C MET A 57 8.46 1.64 14.79
N TRP A 58 7.88 2.80 14.48
CA TRP A 58 7.29 3.69 15.48
C TRP A 58 6.10 4.46 14.91
N ILE A 59 5.25 4.97 15.82
CA ILE A 59 4.21 5.93 15.46
C ILE A 59 4.90 7.27 15.28
N GLU A 60 4.96 7.77 14.05
CA GLU A 60 5.54 9.08 13.74
C GLU A 60 4.54 10.19 14.10
N ARG A 61 3.25 10.00 13.77
CA ARG A 61 2.15 10.93 14.08
C ARG A 61 0.87 10.15 14.36
N GLN A 62 0.01 10.68 15.23
CA GLN A 62 -1.29 10.09 15.51
C GLN A 62 -2.33 11.12 15.91
N SER A 63 -3.51 10.99 15.32
CA SER A 63 -4.74 11.69 15.69
C SER A 63 -5.93 10.71 15.62
N PRO A 64 -7.13 11.11 16.06
CA PRO A 64 -8.34 10.33 15.76
C PRO A 64 -8.61 10.17 14.26
N ALA A 65 -8.10 11.07 13.42
CA ALA A 65 -8.33 11.06 11.97
C ALA A 65 -7.39 10.11 11.20
N ARG A 66 -6.19 9.87 11.72
CA ARG A 66 -5.17 9.05 11.06
C ARG A 66 -4.06 8.65 12.02
N LYS A 67 -3.45 7.49 11.77
CA LYS A 67 -2.15 7.11 12.36
C LYS A 67 -1.11 7.05 11.25
N VAL A 68 0.06 7.62 11.49
CA VAL A 68 1.22 7.49 10.61
C VAL A 68 2.27 6.64 11.31
N VAL A 69 2.51 5.46 10.76
CA VAL A 69 3.56 4.55 11.23
C VAL A 69 4.72 4.61 10.27
N ARG A 70 5.93 4.74 10.79
CA ARG A 70 7.15 4.67 10.01
C ARG A 70 7.93 3.42 10.37
N PHE A 71 8.39 2.75 9.33
CA PHE A 71 9.36 1.67 9.36
C PHE A 71 10.67 2.18 8.77
N ARG A 72 11.78 1.70 9.31
CA ARG A 72 13.11 1.91 8.74
C ARG A 72 13.94 0.66 8.91
N GLY A 73 14.64 0.27 7.86
CA GLY A 73 15.71 -0.71 7.95
C GLY A 73 16.68 -0.61 6.77
N VAL A 74 17.78 -1.33 6.89
CA VAL A 74 18.82 -1.46 5.85
C VAL A 74 18.59 -2.70 5.01
N LEU A 75 18.84 -2.65 3.71
CA LEU A 75 18.75 -3.84 2.85
C LEU A 75 19.99 -4.71 3.07
N LYS A 76 19.79 -5.92 3.60
CA LYS A 76 20.84 -6.86 3.97
C LYS A 76 20.66 -8.20 3.26
N THR A 77 21.75 -8.92 3.03
CA THR A 77 21.69 -10.34 2.64
C THR A 77 21.15 -11.18 3.82
N PRO A 78 20.71 -12.44 3.59
CA PRO A 78 20.37 -13.37 4.67
C PRO A 78 21.50 -13.59 5.70
N GLU A 79 22.76 -13.44 5.28
CA GLU A 79 23.95 -13.54 6.11
C GLU A 79 24.22 -12.26 6.93
N GLY A 80 23.50 -11.18 6.65
CA GLY A 80 23.57 -9.91 7.39
C GLY A 80 24.47 -8.86 6.77
N GLU A 81 24.93 -9.05 5.53
CA GLU A 81 25.79 -8.09 4.82
C GLU A 81 24.96 -6.95 4.23
N ILE A 82 25.36 -5.70 4.47
CA ILE A 82 24.67 -4.52 3.94
C ILE A 82 24.99 -4.38 2.44
N LEU A 83 23.96 -4.16 1.62
CA LEU A 83 24.12 -4.04 0.18
C LEU A 83 24.61 -2.65 -0.26
N HIS A 84 25.38 -2.64 -1.35
CA HIS A 84 25.88 -1.45 -2.06
C HIS A 84 26.66 -0.43 -1.21
N THR A 85 27.41 -0.90 -0.20
CA THR A 85 28.23 -0.03 0.68
C THR A 85 29.37 0.73 -0.04
N TYR A 86 29.73 0.29 -1.25
CA TYR A 86 30.78 0.90 -2.08
C TYR A 86 30.33 2.12 -2.89
N VAL A 87 29.03 2.41 -2.94
CA VAL A 87 28.47 3.64 -3.52
C VAL A 87 27.82 4.48 -2.42
N ASP A 88 27.93 5.80 -2.55
CA ASP A 88 27.23 6.71 -1.64
C ASP A 88 25.73 6.67 -1.93
N SER A 89 24.95 6.17 -0.97
CA SER A 89 23.50 6.10 -1.06
C SER A 89 22.79 7.41 -0.73
N GLY A 90 23.50 8.40 -0.18
CA GLY A 90 22.87 9.60 0.37
C GLY A 90 21.95 9.29 1.56
N SER A 91 21.99 8.07 2.11
CA SER A 91 21.20 7.69 3.28
C SER A 91 21.67 8.49 4.50
N PRO A 92 20.74 9.11 5.25
CA PRO A 92 21.09 9.80 6.49
C PRO A 92 21.40 8.84 7.65
N TYR A 93 21.38 7.52 7.42
CA TYR A 93 21.52 6.49 8.47
C TYR A 93 22.85 5.72 8.42
N GLY A 94 23.61 5.85 7.33
CA GLY A 94 24.88 5.15 7.15
C GLY A 94 25.08 4.68 5.71
N GLN A 95 26.11 3.87 5.50
CA GLN A 95 26.44 3.31 4.19
C GLN A 95 25.43 2.26 3.73
N GLY A 96 25.44 2.01 2.42
CA GLY A 96 24.59 1.02 1.76
C GLY A 96 23.16 1.48 1.55
N ASP A 97 22.32 0.57 1.07
CA ASP A 97 20.93 0.89 0.74
C ASP A 97 20.01 0.79 1.94
N TRP A 98 19.15 1.80 2.11
CA TRP A 98 18.19 1.89 3.22
C TRP A 98 16.78 2.06 2.70
N SER A 99 15.80 1.53 3.43
CA SER A 99 14.38 1.76 3.16
C SER A 99 13.73 2.47 4.35
N ASP A 100 13.03 3.57 4.08
CA ASP A 100 11.98 4.07 4.96
C ASP A 100 10.63 3.70 4.33
N GLU A 101 9.70 3.19 5.13
CA GLU A 101 8.31 3.00 4.72
C GLU A 101 7.35 3.73 5.64
N TRP A 102 6.40 4.45 5.07
CA TRP A 102 5.31 5.10 5.81
C TRP A 102 3.99 4.43 5.52
N TYR A 103 3.22 4.19 6.57
CA TYR A 103 1.84 3.75 6.51
C TYR A 103 0.96 4.87 7.05
N TYR A 104 0.20 5.51 6.16
CA TYR A 104 -0.82 6.50 6.49
C TYR A 104 -2.17 5.77 6.63
N ILE A 105 -2.54 5.46 7.86
CA ILE A 105 -3.61 4.52 8.21
C ILE A 105 -4.87 5.28 8.59
N TYR A 106 -5.97 5.00 7.90
CA TYR A 106 -7.26 5.66 8.09
C TYR A 106 -8.25 4.83 8.93
N PRO A 107 -9.31 5.47 9.49
CA PRO A 107 -10.29 4.79 10.33
C PRO A 107 -11.07 3.66 9.66
N ASP A 108 -11.16 3.64 8.31
CA ASP A 108 -11.76 2.57 7.50
C ASP A 108 -10.81 1.41 7.21
N GLY A 109 -9.61 1.41 7.79
CA GLY A 109 -8.60 0.38 7.58
C GLY A 109 -7.85 0.45 6.26
N VAL A 110 -8.17 1.41 5.39
CA VAL A 110 -7.37 1.71 4.21
C VAL A 110 -6.09 2.43 4.65
N SER A 111 -4.96 2.06 4.06
CA SER A 111 -3.69 2.75 4.27
C SER A 111 -3.02 3.13 2.96
N VAL A 112 -2.36 4.28 2.93
CA VAL A 112 -1.33 4.55 1.91
C VAL A 112 0.00 4.04 2.43
N ARG A 113 0.62 3.12 1.69
CA ARG A 113 1.99 2.65 1.92
C ARG A 113 2.93 3.39 0.97
N VAL A 114 3.87 4.14 1.53
CA VAL A 114 4.92 4.87 0.79
C VAL A 114 6.24 4.19 1.09
N ILE A 115 6.94 3.72 0.08
CA ILE A 115 8.28 3.13 0.21
C ILE A 115 9.27 4.11 -0.38
N LYS A 116 10.30 4.47 0.38
CA LYS A 116 11.41 5.30 -0.07
C LYS A 116 12.72 4.57 0.17
N ILE A 117 13.41 4.25 -0.92
CA ILE A 117 14.72 3.61 -0.89
C ILE A 117 15.78 4.69 -1.10
N TYR A 118 16.77 4.74 -0.22
CA TYR A 118 18.00 5.51 -0.37
C TYR A 118 19.04 4.59 -0.99
N THR A 119 19.55 4.97 -2.15
CA THR A 119 20.53 4.15 -2.88
C THR A 119 21.42 4.98 -3.77
N GLY A 120 22.66 4.50 -3.94
CA GLY A 120 23.61 5.08 -4.88
C GLY A 120 23.38 4.59 -6.32
N LYS A 121 22.48 3.62 -6.50
CA LYS A 121 22.19 2.90 -7.76
C LYS A 121 20.93 3.40 -8.47
N THR A 122 20.53 4.66 -8.25
CA THR A 122 19.30 5.17 -8.86
C THR A 122 19.39 5.19 -10.38
N GLU A 123 20.55 5.50 -10.96
CA GLU A 123 20.72 5.65 -12.41
C GLU A 123 20.29 4.38 -13.17
N ASP A 124 20.73 3.22 -12.70
CA ASP A 124 20.47 1.91 -13.27
C ASP A 124 19.33 1.14 -12.58
N ALA A 125 18.61 1.75 -11.63
CA ALA A 125 17.54 1.10 -10.90
C ALA A 125 16.36 0.66 -11.79
N VAL A 126 15.98 -0.62 -11.68
CA VAL A 126 14.78 -1.22 -12.27
C VAL A 126 13.82 -1.72 -11.18
N ALA A 127 12.51 -1.68 -11.45
CA ALA A 127 11.48 -1.92 -10.42
C ALA A 127 11.20 -3.39 -10.10
N PHE A 128 11.78 -4.34 -10.85
CA PHE A 128 11.52 -5.76 -10.66
C PHE A 128 12.59 -6.63 -11.33
N TRP A 129 12.64 -7.89 -10.91
CA TRP A 129 13.44 -8.97 -11.46
C TRP A 129 13.04 -9.36 -12.90
N GLY A 130 13.12 -8.47 -13.88
CA GLY A 130 12.87 -8.80 -15.28
C GLY A 130 12.39 -7.61 -16.10
N LEU A 131 11.90 -7.89 -17.30
CA LEU A 131 11.35 -6.89 -18.21
C LEU A 131 9.81 -6.96 -18.24
N PRO A 132 9.13 -5.87 -18.64
CA PRO A 132 7.69 -5.90 -18.90
C PRO A 132 7.31 -7.05 -19.85
N GLY A 133 6.30 -7.85 -19.51
CA GLY A 133 5.83 -8.98 -20.31
C GLY A 133 6.72 -10.24 -20.29
N HIS A 134 7.81 -10.25 -19.53
CA HIS A 134 8.72 -11.40 -19.39
C HIS A 134 8.71 -11.97 -17.96
N CYS A 135 9.00 -13.27 -17.81
CA CYS A 135 9.08 -13.92 -16.50
C CYS A 135 10.25 -13.39 -15.67
N ALA A 136 10.19 -13.65 -14.36
CA ALA A 136 11.25 -13.26 -13.44
C ALA A 136 12.62 -13.80 -13.92
N PHE A 137 13.69 -13.05 -13.63
CA PHE A 137 15.08 -13.35 -13.97
C PHE A 137 15.45 -13.32 -15.46
N TRP A 138 14.52 -13.00 -16.36
CA TRP A 138 14.82 -12.84 -17.79
C TRP A 138 15.22 -11.40 -18.15
N GLY A 139 16.40 -11.26 -18.76
CA GLY A 139 16.82 -10.02 -19.42
C GLY A 139 17.11 -8.84 -18.47
N ILE A 140 17.37 -9.10 -17.20
CA ILE A 140 17.69 -8.08 -16.20
C ILE A 140 18.87 -7.22 -16.68
N ARG A 141 18.68 -5.91 -16.69
CA ARG A 141 19.73 -4.92 -16.91
C ARG A 141 19.59 -3.84 -15.84
N GLY A 142 20.58 -3.72 -14.97
CA GLY A 142 20.61 -2.76 -13.88
C GLY A 142 20.38 -3.39 -12.50
N THR A 143 20.30 -2.53 -11.49
CA THR A 143 20.07 -2.91 -10.08
C THR A 143 18.58 -3.01 -9.81
N VAL A 144 18.12 -4.18 -9.36
CA VAL A 144 16.71 -4.41 -9.04
C VAL A 144 16.37 -3.75 -7.71
N PHE A 145 15.22 -3.09 -7.65
CA PHE A 145 14.56 -2.68 -6.43
C PHE A 145 13.09 -3.08 -6.51
N GLU A 146 12.73 -4.13 -5.80
CA GLU A 146 11.35 -4.57 -5.66
C GLU A 146 10.72 -3.96 -4.41
N THR A 147 9.47 -3.52 -4.52
CA THR A 147 8.77 -2.80 -3.44
C THR A 147 7.46 -3.42 -3.02
N GLN A 148 7.02 -4.50 -3.68
CA GLN A 148 5.66 -5.00 -3.51
C GLN A 148 5.47 -6.45 -3.97
N GLU A 149 5.51 -7.35 -2.99
CA GLU A 149 5.11 -8.74 -3.13
C GLU A 149 3.96 -9.08 -2.16
N THR A 150 2.98 -9.84 -2.61
CA THR A 150 1.77 -10.18 -1.85
C THR A 150 1.93 -11.48 -1.09
N PHE A 151 1.94 -11.38 0.23
CA PHE A 151 2.07 -12.50 1.14
C PHE A 151 0.82 -12.76 1.96
N ILE A 152 0.49 -14.05 2.08
CA ILE A 152 -0.45 -14.58 3.06
C ILE A 152 0.32 -15.40 4.08
N SER A 153 -0.02 -15.25 5.36
CA SER A 153 0.55 -16.04 6.46
C SER A 153 -0.52 -16.54 7.40
N TYR A 154 -0.38 -17.78 7.87
CA TYR A 154 -1.32 -18.40 8.78
C TYR A 154 -0.69 -19.53 9.60
N SER A 155 -1.39 -19.96 10.65
CA SER A 155 -1.03 -21.11 11.47
C SER A 155 -2.21 -22.07 11.58
N GLY A 156 -1.96 -23.36 11.39
CA GLY A 156 -2.91 -24.42 11.78
C GLY A 156 -3.91 -24.93 10.75
N LYS A 157 -3.94 -24.35 9.55
CA LYS A 157 -4.66 -24.91 8.38
C LYS A 157 -3.74 -24.94 7.16
N GLN A 158 -4.02 -25.81 6.19
CA GLN A 158 -3.32 -25.77 4.91
C GLN A 158 -3.68 -24.50 4.11
N PRO A 159 -2.80 -24.03 3.22
CA PRO A 159 -3.09 -22.91 2.32
C PRO A 159 -4.42 -23.00 1.55
N PRO A 160 -4.80 -24.12 0.88
CA PRO A 160 -6.05 -24.21 0.15
C PRO A 160 -7.30 -24.26 1.05
N GLU A 161 -7.15 -24.37 2.37
CA GLU A 161 -8.27 -24.24 3.32
C GLU A 161 -8.57 -22.79 3.67
N ILE A 162 -7.67 -21.84 3.35
CA ILE A 162 -7.83 -20.42 3.68
C ILE A 162 -7.79 -19.49 2.46
N ILE A 163 -7.13 -19.89 1.36
CA ILE A 163 -7.09 -19.16 0.09
C ILE A 163 -7.89 -19.96 -0.95
N GLU A 164 -8.67 -19.26 -1.77
CA GLU A 164 -9.34 -19.87 -2.92
C GLU A 164 -8.35 -20.30 -3.99
N THR A 165 -8.64 -21.36 -4.74
CA THR A 165 -7.78 -21.81 -5.84
C THR A 165 -7.63 -20.72 -6.92
N GLU A 166 -8.71 -19.98 -7.17
CA GLU A 166 -8.68 -18.71 -7.91
C GLU A 166 -8.22 -17.59 -6.98
N ALA A 167 -6.95 -17.63 -6.56
CA ALA A 167 -6.47 -16.88 -5.40
C ALA A 167 -6.46 -15.36 -5.57
N LEU A 168 -6.41 -14.86 -6.81
CA LEU A 168 -6.42 -13.41 -7.08
C LEU A 168 -7.59 -13.04 -7.99
N THR A 169 -8.18 -11.87 -7.73
CA THR A 169 -8.99 -11.14 -8.70
C THR A 169 -8.23 -9.87 -9.06
N LEU A 170 -7.89 -9.74 -10.35
CA LEU A 170 -7.19 -8.59 -10.91
C LEU A 170 -8.21 -7.70 -11.63
N ILE A 171 -8.18 -6.41 -11.35
CA ILE A 171 -9.21 -5.44 -11.74
C ILE A 171 -8.55 -4.26 -12.43
N THR A 172 -9.15 -3.80 -13.53
CA THR A 172 -8.77 -2.61 -14.30
C THR A 172 -9.60 -1.39 -13.86
N MET A 173 -9.16 -0.18 -14.21
CA MET A 173 -9.85 1.06 -13.82
C MET A 173 -11.25 1.22 -14.43
N ASP A 174 -11.59 0.50 -15.49
CA ASP A 174 -12.93 0.46 -16.09
C ASP A 174 -13.84 -0.62 -15.47
N GLY A 175 -13.34 -1.36 -14.49
CA GLY A 175 -14.09 -2.38 -13.75
C GLY A 175 -14.15 -3.75 -14.42
N GLU A 176 -13.42 -3.97 -15.52
CA GLU A 176 -13.17 -5.32 -15.99
C GLU A 176 -12.30 -6.08 -14.97
N TYR A 177 -12.56 -7.37 -14.81
CA TYR A 177 -11.78 -8.18 -13.88
C TYR A 177 -11.59 -9.62 -14.36
N LYS A 178 -10.48 -10.21 -13.89
CA LYS A 178 -10.11 -11.59 -14.17
C LYS A 178 -9.71 -12.29 -12.89
N ARG A 179 -10.26 -13.49 -12.67
CA ARG A 179 -9.79 -14.41 -11.64
C ARG A 179 -8.58 -15.20 -12.11
N ILE A 180 -7.57 -15.31 -11.25
CA ILE A 180 -6.31 -16.00 -11.55
C ILE A 180 -6.27 -17.32 -10.81
N ASN A 181 -6.20 -18.41 -11.57
CA ASN A 181 -6.21 -19.77 -11.07
C ASN A 181 -4.78 -20.25 -10.78
N TYR A 182 -4.56 -20.83 -9.60
CA TYR A 182 -3.28 -21.41 -9.16
C TYR A 182 -3.22 -22.94 -9.24
N LYS A 183 -4.25 -23.58 -9.79
CA LYS A 183 -4.29 -25.02 -10.09
C LYS A 183 -4.90 -25.29 -11.48
N PRO A 184 -4.07 -25.50 -12.52
CA PRO A 184 -2.61 -25.49 -12.50
C PRO A 184 -2.05 -24.10 -12.17
N TYR A 185 -0.81 -24.05 -11.65
CA TYR A 185 -0.12 -22.80 -11.34
C TYR A 185 -0.04 -21.91 -12.59
N PRO A 186 -0.17 -20.57 -12.50
CA PRO A 186 -0.24 -19.73 -13.68
C PRO A 186 1.02 -19.91 -14.56
N PRO A 187 0.86 -20.25 -15.85
CA PRO A 187 2.00 -20.38 -16.76
C PRO A 187 2.47 -19.02 -17.30
N ASP A 188 1.60 -18.01 -17.25
CA ASP A 188 1.83 -16.69 -17.81
C ASP A 188 2.66 -15.84 -16.85
N CYS A 189 3.64 -15.12 -17.39
CA CYS A 189 4.47 -14.19 -16.63
C CYS A 189 3.72 -12.91 -16.25
N SER A 190 2.69 -12.53 -17.01
CA SER A 190 1.81 -11.39 -16.81
C SER A 190 0.37 -11.89 -16.70
N LEU A 191 -0.32 -11.59 -15.61
CA LEU A 191 -1.57 -12.26 -15.26
C LEU A 191 -2.81 -11.63 -15.93
N PHE A 192 -2.86 -10.30 -15.99
CA PHE A 192 -3.96 -9.53 -16.60
C PHE A 192 -3.59 -8.04 -16.75
N GLU A 193 -3.14 -7.63 -17.93
CA GLU A 193 -2.89 -6.20 -18.21
C GLU A 193 -4.18 -5.51 -18.73
N PRO A 194 -4.40 -4.22 -18.38
CA PRO A 194 -3.57 -3.31 -17.60
C PRO A 194 -3.98 -3.22 -16.11
N ALA A 195 -4.39 -4.32 -15.49
CA ALA A 195 -4.93 -4.29 -14.12
C ALA A 195 -3.94 -3.68 -13.11
N ASN A 196 -4.42 -2.71 -12.33
CA ASN A 196 -3.66 -1.99 -11.31
C ASN A 196 -4.24 -2.20 -9.90
N ILE A 197 -5.29 -3.00 -9.79
CA ILE A 197 -5.98 -3.34 -8.56
C ILE A 197 -5.89 -4.87 -8.41
N GLN A 198 -5.33 -5.34 -7.31
CA GLN A 198 -5.28 -6.74 -6.96
C GLN A 198 -6.06 -6.99 -5.68
N MET A 199 -6.92 -8.00 -5.69
CA MET A 199 -7.63 -8.52 -4.52
C MET A 199 -7.27 -9.99 -4.29
N VAL A 200 -7.02 -10.37 -3.04
CA VAL A 200 -6.80 -11.76 -2.65
C VAL A 200 -8.13 -12.41 -2.25
N ASN A 201 -8.43 -13.56 -2.86
CA ASN A 201 -9.63 -14.33 -2.61
C ASN A 201 -9.39 -15.29 -1.43
N LEU A 202 -9.67 -14.81 -0.22
CA LEU A 202 -9.66 -15.62 0.98
C LEU A 202 -11.00 -16.32 1.21
N LYS A 203 -10.96 -17.47 1.89
CA LYS A 203 -12.11 -18.15 2.49
C LYS A 203 -12.45 -17.53 3.84
N SER A 204 -12.59 -16.20 3.87
CA SER A 204 -12.91 -15.38 5.04
C SER A 204 -13.87 -14.27 4.62
N LYS A 205 -14.45 -13.55 5.60
CA LYS A 205 -15.24 -12.33 5.36
C LYS A 205 -14.42 -11.26 4.65
N TYR A 206 -13.13 -11.15 4.99
CA TYR A 206 -12.26 -10.08 4.51
C TYR A 206 -11.39 -10.51 3.33
N HIS A 207 -11.32 -9.64 2.34
CA HIS A 207 -10.52 -9.78 1.14
C HIS A 207 -9.46 -8.68 1.10
N PRO A 208 -8.18 -9.00 1.31
CA PRO A 208 -7.10 -8.03 1.21
C PRO A 208 -6.94 -7.49 -0.21
N PHE A 209 -6.50 -6.25 -0.33
CA PHE A 209 -6.22 -5.64 -1.62
C PHE A 209 -4.94 -4.81 -1.62
N THR A 210 -4.36 -4.67 -2.81
CA THR A 210 -3.28 -3.74 -3.15
C THR A 210 -3.68 -3.01 -4.42
N ILE A 211 -3.65 -1.68 -4.39
CA ILE A 211 -3.89 -0.80 -5.53
C ILE A 211 -2.62 0.00 -5.79
N VAL A 212 -2.22 0.07 -7.04
CA VAL A 212 -1.17 0.98 -7.51
C VAL A 212 -1.73 1.90 -8.57
N THR A 213 -1.09 3.05 -8.81
CA THR A 213 -1.56 3.98 -9.84
C THR A 213 -1.56 3.31 -11.22
N SER A 214 -2.54 3.64 -12.06
CA SER A 214 -2.73 3.07 -13.40
C SER A 214 -1.59 3.41 -14.37
N GLY A 215 -1.45 2.57 -15.41
CA GLY A 215 -0.43 2.68 -16.46
C GLY A 215 0.99 2.26 -16.03
N ASN A 216 1.75 1.63 -16.93
CA ASN A 216 3.07 1.04 -16.62
C ASN A 216 3.03 0.10 -15.40
N VAL A 217 1.95 -0.67 -15.30
CA VAL A 217 1.72 -1.63 -14.22
C VAL A 217 1.69 -3.04 -14.79
N GLU A 218 2.16 -4.00 -14.02
CA GLU A 218 2.04 -5.42 -14.33
C GLU A 218 1.89 -6.21 -13.03
N VAL A 219 1.03 -7.23 -13.05
CA VAL A 219 0.94 -8.17 -11.94
C VAL A 219 1.44 -9.52 -12.42
N LYS A 220 2.44 -10.06 -11.73
CA LYS A 220 3.07 -11.34 -12.06
C LYS A 220 2.79 -12.35 -10.95
N PRO A 221 2.62 -13.64 -11.25
CA PRO A 221 2.59 -14.64 -10.18
C PRO A 221 3.97 -14.68 -9.53
N TYR A 222 4.03 -15.13 -8.28
CA TYR A 222 5.32 -15.47 -7.68
C TYR A 222 5.99 -16.58 -8.50
N TYR A 223 7.20 -16.35 -8.99
CA TYR A 223 7.90 -17.31 -9.83
C TYR A 223 9.34 -17.50 -9.33
N MET A 224 9.61 -18.66 -8.72
CA MET A 224 10.92 -18.99 -8.16
C MET A 224 11.39 -20.38 -8.63
N PRO A 225 12.64 -20.80 -8.31
CA PRO A 225 13.25 -22.01 -8.83
C PRO A 225 12.33 -23.24 -8.73
N MET A 226 12.54 -24.22 -9.63
CA MET A 226 11.76 -25.47 -9.71
C MET A 226 11.56 -26.19 -8.36
N ASP A 227 12.47 -25.97 -7.41
CA ASP A 227 12.40 -26.51 -6.05
C ASP A 227 11.21 -26.00 -5.24
N ASP A 228 10.76 -24.77 -5.51
CA ASP A 228 9.62 -24.13 -4.85
C ASP A 228 8.30 -24.74 -5.36
N HIS A 229 8.32 -25.34 -6.55
CA HIS A 229 7.18 -25.99 -7.17
C HIS A 229 6.96 -27.43 -6.70
N ARG A 230 7.88 -28.02 -5.91
CA ARG A 230 7.83 -29.46 -5.55
C ARG A 230 6.58 -29.89 -4.81
N ASN A 231 5.90 -28.96 -4.11
CA ASN A 231 4.77 -29.26 -3.22
C ASN A 231 3.43 -28.67 -3.69
N ILE A 232 3.39 -27.98 -4.84
CA ILE A 232 2.22 -27.21 -5.30
C ILE A 232 1.01 -28.09 -5.64
N ASP A 233 1.22 -29.38 -5.89
CA ASP A 233 0.12 -30.35 -6.06
C ASP A 233 -0.73 -30.47 -4.78
N LYS A 234 -0.10 -30.28 -3.61
CA LYS A 234 -0.71 -30.36 -2.28
C LYS A 234 -1.03 -28.99 -1.70
N THR A 235 -0.08 -28.06 -1.74
CA THR A 235 -0.25 -26.73 -1.13
C THR A 235 -0.96 -25.74 -2.04
N VAL A 236 -1.07 -26.02 -3.35
CA VAL A 236 -1.57 -25.12 -4.41
C VAL A 236 -0.67 -23.89 -4.65
N PHE A 237 -0.08 -23.36 -3.59
CA PHE A 237 0.78 -22.18 -3.60
C PHE A 237 2.19 -22.53 -3.13
N ILE A 238 3.15 -21.70 -3.51
CA ILE A 238 4.52 -21.77 -2.97
C ILE A 238 4.48 -21.31 -1.52
N THR A 239 5.17 -22.04 -0.63
CA THR A 239 5.12 -21.79 0.81
C THR A 239 6.48 -21.87 1.48
N TRP A 240 6.62 -21.09 2.55
CA TRP A 240 7.70 -21.21 3.52
C TRP A 240 7.15 -21.56 4.90
N PRO A 241 7.70 -22.59 5.57
CA PRO A 241 8.72 -23.53 5.07
C PRO A 241 8.20 -24.40 3.91
N ARG A 242 9.12 -24.82 3.01
CA ARG A 242 8.81 -25.62 1.83
C ARG A 242 8.44 -27.05 2.19
N LYS A 243 7.18 -27.29 2.54
CA LYS A 243 6.67 -28.63 2.87
C LYS A 243 5.28 -28.85 2.31
N THR A 244 4.84 -30.11 2.36
CA THR A 244 3.58 -30.54 1.76
C THR A 244 2.37 -30.41 2.67
N ILE A 245 2.59 -30.44 3.99
CA ILE A 245 1.53 -30.46 5.02
C ILE A 245 2.02 -29.64 6.21
N PHE A 246 1.15 -28.78 6.73
CA PHE A 246 1.34 -28.02 7.96
C PHE A 246 0.51 -28.59 9.11
N GLY A 247 1.12 -28.83 10.27
CA GLY A 247 0.44 -29.24 11.48
C GLY A 247 -0.37 -28.12 12.15
N PRO A 248 -1.15 -28.43 13.19
CA PRO A 248 -2.07 -27.48 13.84
C PRO A 248 -1.41 -26.21 14.42
N ASP A 249 -0.14 -26.29 14.82
CA ASP A 249 0.60 -25.17 15.42
C ASP A 249 1.71 -24.64 14.51
N GLU A 250 1.80 -25.15 13.28
CA GLU A 250 2.86 -24.78 12.36
C GLU A 250 2.44 -23.59 11.50
N GLN A 251 3.27 -22.55 11.54
CA GLN A 251 3.10 -21.38 10.70
C GLN A 251 3.60 -21.61 9.29
N TRP A 252 2.97 -20.91 8.36
CA TRP A 252 3.44 -20.78 7.00
C TRP A 252 3.17 -19.40 6.44
N SER A 253 3.92 -19.09 5.41
CA SER A 253 3.73 -17.93 4.56
C SER A 253 3.74 -18.37 3.09
N SER A 254 3.05 -17.61 2.24
CA SER A 254 2.94 -17.88 0.81
C SER A 254 2.92 -16.57 0.06
N ALA A 255 3.83 -16.48 -0.91
CA ALA A 255 3.85 -15.45 -1.92
C ALA A 255 2.87 -15.81 -3.03
N LEU A 256 1.96 -14.90 -3.34
CA LEU A 256 1.01 -15.08 -4.44
C LEU A 256 1.50 -14.37 -5.71
N SER A 257 1.92 -13.12 -5.59
CA SER A 257 2.19 -12.27 -6.74
C SER A 257 3.07 -11.07 -6.41
N HIS A 258 3.62 -10.48 -7.46
CA HIS A 258 4.30 -9.18 -7.44
C HIS A 258 3.41 -8.14 -8.12
N VAL A 259 3.21 -6.97 -7.50
CA VAL A 259 2.50 -5.83 -8.12
C VAL A 259 3.52 -4.77 -8.51
N ILE A 260 3.86 -4.76 -9.79
CA ILE A 260 4.99 -4.01 -10.32
C ILE A 260 4.50 -2.70 -10.91
N LYS A 261 5.06 -1.58 -10.44
CA LYS A 261 4.96 -0.30 -11.12
C LYS A 261 6.30 0.00 -11.77
N TRP A 262 6.39 -0.17 -13.08
CA TRP A 262 7.64 -0.05 -13.83
C TRP A 262 8.26 1.35 -13.78
N ARG A 263 7.46 2.38 -13.50
CA ARG A 263 7.94 3.75 -13.29
C ARG A 263 7.85 4.12 -11.82
N TRP A 264 8.96 4.54 -11.24
CA TRP A 264 9.02 5.14 -9.91
C TRP A 264 8.05 6.32 -9.80
N HIS A 265 7.32 6.40 -8.67
CA HIS A 265 6.46 7.54 -8.38
C HIS A 265 7.30 8.83 -8.29
N GLU A 266 8.42 8.77 -7.58
CA GLU A 266 9.45 9.80 -7.57
C GLU A 266 10.83 9.13 -7.71
N LYS A 267 11.73 9.74 -8.47
CA LYS A 267 13.12 9.34 -8.61
C LYS A 267 14.01 10.57 -8.54
N THR A 268 14.94 10.58 -7.60
CA THR A 268 16.01 11.58 -7.50
C THR A 268 17.35 10.92 -7.78
N GLU A 269 18.45 11.66 -7.66
CA GLU A 269 19.80 11.10 -7.75
C GLU A 269 20.07 10.01 -6.71
N LYS A 270 19.43 10.07 -5.53
CA LYS A 270 19.73 9.18 -4.39
C LYS A 270 18.53 8.47 -3.80
N THR A 271 17.33 8.69 -4.35
CA THR A 271 16.12 8.10 -3.79
C THR A 271 15.16 7.59 -4.86
N LEU A 272 14.54 6.45 -4.57
CA LEU A 272 13.45 5.85 -5.32
C LEU A 272 12.21 5.81 -4.43
N THR A 273 11.06 6.25 -4.93
CA THR A 273 9.79 6.22 -4.19
C THR A 273 8.73 5.44 -4.96
N GLN A 274 8.01 4.57 -4.27
CA GLN A 274 6.76 3.95 -4.73
C GLN A 274 5.63 4.19 -3.72
N VAL A 275 4.39 4.11 -4.22
CA VAL A 275 3.19 4.36 -3.42
C VAL A 275 2.11 3.35 -3.78
N TYR A 276 1.50 2.75 -2.76
CA TYR A 276 0.42 1.78 -2.88
C TYR A 276 -0.71 2.15 -1.93
N LEU A 277 -1.95 1.84 -2.31
CA LEU A 277 -3.08 1.83 -1.40
C LEU A 277 -3.37 0.38 -1.02
N VAL A 278 -3.48 0.11 0.27
CA VAL A 278 -3.58 -1.24 0.82
C VAL A 278 -4.69 -1.30 1.85
N GLY A 279 -5.31 -2.47 2.03
CA GLY A 279 -6.39 -2.63 3.01
C GLY A 279 -7.10 -3.96 2.89
N MET A 280 -8.27 -4.03 3.49
CA MET A 280 -9.20 -5.14 3.37
C MET A 280 -10.57 -4.62 2.95
N THR A 281 -11.32 -5.42 2.20
CA THR A 281 -12.73 -5.18 1.91
C THR A 281 -13.57 -6.36 2.35
N ASP A 282 -14.77 -6.11 2.84
CA ASP A 282 -15.74 -7.10 3.27
C ASP A 282 -17.08 -7.01 2.53
N GLU A 283 -17.09 -6.34 1.37
CA GLU A 283 -18.31 -6.27 0.56
C GLU A 283 -18.77 -7.70 0.22
N PRO A 284 -20.07 -8.01 0.33
CA PRO A 284 -20.53 -9.38 0.39
C PRO A 284 -20.46 -10.08 -0.98
N THR A 285 -20.62 -9.34 -2.07
CA THR A 285 -20.52 -9.88 -3.43
C THR A 285 -19.24 -9.44 -4.13
N GLU A 286 -18.76 -10.26 -5.06
CA GLU A 286 -17.56 -9.92 -5.85
C GLU A 286 -17.75 -8.62 -6.63
N GLN A 287 -18.92 -8.39 -7.25
CA GLN A 287 -19.17 -7.16 -7.99
C GLN A 287 -19.10 -5.93 -7.07
N GLN A 288 -19.65 -5.99 -5.85
CA GLN A 288 -19.53 -4.88 -4.89
C GLN A 288 -18.09 -4.66 -4.44
N ARG A 289 -17.29 -5.73 -4.27
CA ARG A 289 -15.85 -5.60 -4.02
C ARG A 289 -15.15 -4.89 -5.18
N VAL A 290 -15.40 -5.32 -6.41
CA VAL A 290 -14.85 -4.69 -7.63
C VAL A 290 -15.23 -3.22 -7.69
N ASP A 291 -16.52 -2.89 -7.59
CA ASP A 291 -17.03 -1.53 -7.68
C ASP A 291 -16.42 -0.63 -6.58
N LYS A 292 -16.32 -1.14 -5.34
CA LYS A 292 -15.70 -0.40 -4.22
C LYS A 292 -14.23 -0.12 -4.50
N LEU A 293 -13.47 -1.11 -4.98
CA LEU A 293 -12.04 -0.95 -5.22
C LEU A 293 -11.74 -0.03 -6.41
N VAL A 294 -12.53 -0.10 -7.49
CA VAL A 294 -12.43 0.84 -8.63
C VAL A 294 -12.71 2.26 -8.18
N ASN A 295 -13.79 2.47 -7.43
CA ASN A 295 -14.12 3.80 -6.93
C ASN A 295 -13.05 4.32 -5.96
N LEU A 296 -12.53 3.46 -5.07
CA LEU A 296 -11.45 3.82 -4.15
C LEU A 296 -10.19 4.22 -4.92
N ALA A 297 -9.79 3.44 -5.93
CA ALA A 297 -8.66 3.76 -6.81
C ALA A 297 -8.88 5.11 -7.51
N GLY A 298 -10.05 5.32 -8.13
CA GLY A 298 -10.39 6.58 -8.80
C GLY A 298 -10.37 7.79 -7.86
N SER A 299 -10.82 7.63 -6.61
CA SER A 299 -10.76 8.69 -5.59
C SER A 299 -9.34 9.07 -5.16
N TRP A 300 -8.38 8.16 -5.36
CA TRP A 300 -7.01 8.28 -4.91
C TRP A 300 -6.06 8.76 -6.01
N GLU A 301 -6.07 8.10 -7.18
CA GLU A 301 -5.18 8.49 -8.28
C GLU A 301 -5.72 9.66 -9.11
N ALA A 302 -7.05 9.78 -9.20
CA ALA A 302 -7.75 10.81 -9.96
C ALA A 302 -8.66 11.64 -9.04
N ALA A 303 -8.12 12.02 -7.87
CA ALA A 303 -8.86 12.72 -6.83
C ALA A 303 -9.69 13.90 -7.36
N PRO A 304 -10.97 14.04 -6.93
CA PRO A 304 -11.84 15.14 -7.35
C PRO A 304 -11.18 16.51 -7.26
N GLN A 305 -11.45 17.38 -8.24
CA GLN A 305 -10.94 18.75 -8.17
C GLN A 305 -11.59 19.48 -6.99
N LEU A 306 -10.77 20.14 -6.18
CA LEU A 306 -11.20 21.03 -5.11
C LEU A 306 -11.16 22.48 -5.62
N ILE A 307 -12.28 23.19 -5.44
CA ILE A 307 -12.42 24.62 -5.71
C ILE A 307 -12.63 25.33 -4.36
N MET A 308 -11.74 26.25 -4.01
CA MET A 308 -11.97 27.12 -2.85
C MET A 308 -13.11 28.10 -3.13
N GLN A 309 -14.02 28.27 -2.17
CA GLN A 309 -15.11 29.24 -2.20
C GLN A 309 -15.03 30.26 -1.07
N CYS A 310 -13.85 30.43 -0.47
CA CYS A 310 -13.59 31.35 0.62
C CYS A 310 -12.22 32.03 0.44
N ASP A 311 -12.04 33.16 1.11
CA ASP A 311 -10.76 33.85 1.24
C ASP A 311 -10.00 33.38 2.49
N GLY A 312 -8.72 33.72 2.58
CA GLY A 312 -7.89 33.46 3.78
C GLY A 312 -7.28 32.06 3.87
N TYR A 313 -7.45 31.25 2.82
CA TYR A 313 -6.83 29.93 2.68
C TYR A 313 -6.14 29.81 1.31
N SER A 314 -5.25 28.83 1.16
CA SER A 314 -4.72 28.35 -0.11
C SER A 314 -4.93 26.84 -0.20
N TYR A 315 -5.09 26.34 -1.43
CA TYR A 315 -5.09 24.92 -1.73
C TYR A 315 -3.73 24.57 -2.34
N ASP A 316 -2.99 23.72 -1.63
CA ASP A 316 -1.60 23.38 -1.97
C ASP A 316 -1.53 22.11 -2.83
N GLY A 317 -2.68 21.49 -3.12
CA GLY A 317 -2.81 20.31 -3.97
C GLY A 317 -3.29 19.06 -3.23
N TYR A 318 -3.49 17.99 -3.99
CA TYR A 318 -3.78 16.67 -3.46
C TYR A 318 -2.49 15.86 -3.37
N GLU A 319 -2.16 15.37 -2.19
CA GLU A 319 -0.96 14.56 -1.94
C GLU A 319 -1.34 13.08 -1.94
N ILE A 320 -0.95 12.37 -3.00
CA ILE A 320 -1.27 10.96 -3.19
C ILE A 320 -0.60 10.06 -2.13
N LYS A 321 0.60 10.43 -1.66
CA LYS A 321 1.32 9.73 -0.58
C LYS A 321 0.57 9.77 0.74
N GLU A 322 -0.36 10.71 0.89
CA GLU A 322 -1.19 10.86 2.07
C GLU A 322 -2.68 10.71 1.77
N LYS A 323 -3.13 10.41 0.55
CA LYS A 323 -4.56 10.42 0.19
C LYS A 323 -5.30 11.67 0.71
N ALA A 324 -4.65 12.85 0.68
CA ALA A 324 -5.13 14.03 1.40
C ALA A 324 -5.05 15.33 0.61
N TYR A 325 -6.06 16.18 0.77
CA TYR A 325 -6.06 17.56 0.28
C TYR A 325 -5.27 18.44 1.26
N LYS A 326 -4.24 19.12 0.74
CA LYS A 326 -3.37 20.00 1.51
C LYS A 326 -3.85 21.44 1.40
N LEU A 327 -4.06 22.06 2.55
CA LEU A 327 -4.58 23.42 2.65
C LEU A 327 -3.73 24.21 3.64
N THR A 328 -3.57 25.50 3.39
CA THR A 328 -2.87 26.40 4.31
C THR A 328 -3.72 27.63 4.57
N ARG A 329 -3.91 27.97 5.84
CA ARG A 329 -4.52 29.25 6.19
C ARG A 329 -3.51 30.36 5.98
N THR A 330 -3.85 31.31 5.12
CA THR A 330 -2.97 32.43 4.74
C THR A 330 -3.29 33.72 5.50
N SER A 331 -4.55 33.92 5.89
CA SER A 331 -4.97 35.11 6.65
C SER A 331 -6.37 34.96 7.26
N GLY A 332 -6.75 35.92 8.11
CA GLY A 332 -8.11 36.04 8.63
C GLY A 332 -8.50 34.93 9.62
N LYS A 333 -9.75 34.97 10.08
CA LYS A 333 -10.38 33.94 10.95
C LYS A 333 -11.71 33.44 10.39
N GLY A 334 -11.91 33.53 9.09
CA GLY A 334 -13.14 33.09 8.43
C GLY A 334 -13.31 31.58 8.36
N ASP A 335 -14.53 31.18 8.00
CA ASP A 335 -14.90 29.81 7.67
C ASP A 335 -14.12 29.29 6.46
N LEU A 336 -13.89 27.98 6.42
CA LEU A 336 -13.35 27.30 5.23
C LEU A 336 -14.52 26.77 4.40
N GLN A 337 -14.59 27.09 3.11
CA GLN A 337 -15.63 26.58 2.21
C GLN A 337 -15.02 26.01 0.93
N LEU A 338 -15.37 24.76 0.63
CA LEU A 338 -14.78 23.96 -0.44
C LEU A 338 -15.89 23.37 -1.31
N LEU A 339 -15.70 23.40 -2.63
CA LEU A 339 -16.53 22.67 -3.59
C LEU A 339 -15.69 21.58 -4.27
N PHE A 340 -16.11 20.34 -4.13
CA PHE A 340 -15.52 19.20 -4.83
C PHE A 340 -16.28 18.91 -6.11
N LYS A 341 -15.56 18.81 -7.22
CA LYS A 341 -16.07 18.35 -8.52
C LYS A 341 -15.94 16.83 -8.63
N ALA A 342 -16.71 16.13 -7.81
CA ALA A 342 -16.75 14.67 -7.81
C ALA A 342 -17.66 14.14 -8.92
N GLY A 343 -17.35 12.95 -9.40
CA GLY A 343 -18.08 12.27 -10.47
C GLY A 343 -17.84 10.77 -10.42
N LEU A 344 -18.43 10.03 -11.37
CA LEU A 344 -18.26 8.57 -11.44
C LEU A 344 -16.80 8.14 -11.61
N GLU A 345 -16.03 8.85 -12.43
CA GLU A 345 -14.61 8.54 -12.67
C GLU A 345 -13.67 9.09 -11.60
N ARG A 346 -14.13 10.08 -10.83
CA ARG A 346 -13.38 10.75 -9.76
C ARG A 346 -14.28 10.92 -8.54
N PRO A 347 -14.62 9.83 -7.84
CA PRO A 347 -15.51 9.91 -6.71
C PRO A 347 -14.80 10.52 -5.51
N LEU A 348 -15.55 11.21 -4.65
CA LEU A 348 -15.04 11.68 -3.36
C LEU A 348 -15.30 10.57 -2.34
N ILE A 349 -14.26 9.81 -2.00
CA ILE A 349 -14.34 8.71 -1.03
C ILE A 349 -13.43 8.97 0.14
N ASN A 350 -14.03 8.99 1.32
CA ASN A 350 -13.40 9.16 2.61
C ASN A 350 -12.32 10.26 2.59
N PRO A 351 -12.68 11.51 2.20
CA PRO A 351 -11.71 12.55 1.99
C PRO A 351 -10.97 12.91 3.28
N VAL A 352 -9.69 13.22 3.11
CA VAL A 352 -8.79 13.63 4.18
C VAL A 352 -8.31 15.05 3.91
N PHE A 353 -8.34 15.88 4.93
CA PHE A 353 -7.79 17.22 4.91
C PHE A 353 -6.59 17.30 5.83
N VAL A 354 -5.54 17.98 5.38
CA VAL A 354 -4.45 18.44 6.24
C VAL A 354 -4.38 19.95 6.10
N ILE A 355 -4.73 20.66 7.16
CA ILE A 355 -4.89 22.12 7.16
C ILE A 355 -3.86 22.75 8.10
N SER A 356 -2.95 23.51 7.52
CA SER A 356 -1.89 24.23 8.23
C SER A 356 -2.37 25.61 8.72
N GLY A 357 -1.83 26.09 9.85
CA GLY A 357 -2.06 27.46 10.32
C GLY A 357 -3.42 27.70 11.01
N LEU A 358 -4.12 26.64 11.41
CA LEU A 358 -5.31 26.76 12.24
C LEU A 358 -4.95 26.89 13.72
N ASP A 359 -5.87 27.52 14.46
CA ASP A 359 -5.77 27.66 15.91
C ASP A 359 -6.24 26.35 16.57
N LYS A 360 -5.41 25.74 17.41
CA LYS A 360 -5.65 24.41 18.00
C LYS A 360 -6.88 24.38 18.90
N ASP A 361 -7.18 25.51 19.54
CA ASP A 361 -8.26 25.60 20.53
C ASP A 361 -9.58 26.11 19.93
N ARG A 362 -9.60 26.41 18.62
CA ARG A 362 -10.79 26.93 17.97
C ARG A 362 -11.68 25.79 17.47
N PRO A 363 -12.89 25.63 18.03
CA PRO A 363 -13.81 24.60 17.57
C PRO A 363 -14.33 24.92 16.16
N PHE A 364 -14.84 23.90 15.48
CA PHE A 364 -15.57 24.08 14.23
C PHE A 364 -16.75 23.13 14.14
N GLU A 365 -17.73 23.51 13.32
CA GLU A 365 -18.78 22.63 12.83
C GLU A 365 -18.50 22.24 11.38
N LEU A 366 -18.57 20.93 11.09
CA LEU A 366 -18.46 20.41 9.73
C LEU A 366 -19.85 20.39 9.08
N MET A 367 -19.96 21.00 7.91
CA MET A 367 -21.17 20.97 7.08
C MET A 367 -20.87 20.26 5.75
N ILE A 368 -21.80 19.41 5.31
CA ILE A 368 -21.79 18.80 3.97
C ILE A 368 -23.08 19.23 3.27
N ASN A 369 -22.97 19.91 2.13
CA ASN A 369 -24.12 20.46 1.39
C ASN A 369 -25.09 21.22 2.32
N ASP A 370 -24.54 22.16 3.11
CA ASP A 370 -25.25 23.00 4.07
C ASP A 370 -25.98 22.26 5.21
N THR A 371 -25.69 20.97 5.39
CA THR A 371 -26.21 20.17 6.49
C THR A 371 -25.11 19.81 7.47
N LYS A 372 -25.35 20.00 8.77
CA LYS A 372 -24.41 19.63 9.83
C LYS A 372 -24.10 18.13 9.79
N PHE A 373 -22.82 17.79 9.80
CA PHE A 373 -22.32 16.43 9.74
C PHE A 373 -21.44 16.12 10.95
N ASN A 374 -21.85 15.14 11.76
CA ASN A 374 -21.18 14.84 13.03
C ASN A 374 -20.30 13.59 12.98
N ASN A 375 -20.46 12.73 11.97
CA ASN A 375 -19.70 11.49 11.88
C ASN A 375 -18.36 11.72 11.19
N TYR A 376 -17.44 12.45 11.80
CA TYR A 376 -16.08 12.62 11.28
C TYR A 376 -15.05 12.32 12.36
N ARG A 377 -13.78 12.27 11.97
CA ARG A 377 -12.66 12.19 12.89
C ARG A 377 -11.73 13.36 12.63
N SER A 378 -11.25 14.00 13.68
CA SER A 378 -10.29 15.10 13.55
C SER A 378 -9.30 15.12 14.70
N GLY A 379 -8.15 15.73 14.47
CA GLY A 379 -7.16 16.03 15.51
C GLY A 379 -5.91 16.65 14.91
N PHE A 380 -5.08 17.24 15.75
CA PHE A 380 -3.84 17.84 15.32
C PHE A 380 -2.72 16.79 15.23
N GLU A 381 -2.01 16.80 14.11
CA GLU A 381 -0.73 16.14 13.91
C GLU A 381 0.33 17.23 13.81
N ASP A 382 1.17 17.36 14.85
CA ASP A 382 2.05 18.52 15.06
C ASP A 382 1.25 19.84 15.07
N ASP A 383 1.41 20.69 14.06
CA ASP A 383 0.71 21.97 13.90
C ASP A 383 -0.41 21.95 12.85
N ASN A 384 -0.69 20.78 12.26
CA ASN A 384 -1.68 20.63 11.20
C ASN A 384 -2.95 19.97 11.73
N LEU A 385 -4.11 20.58 11.46
CA LEU A 385 -5.39 19.91 11.69
C LEU A 385 -5.59 18.85 10.61
N VAL A 386 -5.79 17.61 11.03
CA VAL A 386 -6.16 16.51 10.14
C VAL A 386 -7.63 16.17 10.36
N ILE A 387 -8.39 16.05 9.27
CA ILE A 387 -9.81 15.68 9.30
C ILE A 387 -10.02 14.53 8.32
N TRP A 388 -10.63 13.44 8.78
CA TRP A 388 -11.10 12.34 7.96
C TRP A 388 -12.64 12.29 8.03
N ILE A 389 -13.28 12.19 6.87
CA ILE A 389 -14.74 12.21 6.77
C ILE A 389 -15.20 10.91 6.09
N PRO A 390 -15.97 10.02 6.73
CA PRO A 390 -16.61 8.87 6.10
C PRO A 390 -17.72 9.35 5.16
N LEU A 391 -17.36 9.60 3.90
CA LEU A 391 -18.24 10.16 2.89
C LEU A 391 -17.93 9.52 1.54
N THR A 392 -18.99 9.11 0.85
CA THR A 392 -18.94 8.74 -0.57
C THR A 392 -19.84 9.69 -1.34
N ALA A 393 -19.28 10.38 -2.34
CA ALA A 393 -20.04 11.22 -3.24
C ALA A 393 -19.58 11.06 -4.70
N MET A 394 -20.57 10.84 -5.58
CA MET A 394 -20.40 10.69 -7.03
C MET A 394 -20.80 11.95 -7.81
N LYS A 395 -20.94 13.08 -7.12
CA LYS A 395 -21.40 14.35 -7.67
C LYS A 395 -20.81 15.51 -6.89
N ASP A 396 -20.92 16.71 -7.46
CA ASP A 396 -20.53 17.95 -6.80
C ASP A 396 -20.97 17.98 -5.33
N THR A 397 -20.01 18.25 -4.44
CA THR A 397 -20.23 18.22 -2.99
C THR A 397 -19.55 19.42 -2.34
N SER A 398 -20.33 20.18 -1.57
CA SER A 398 -19.82 21.28 -0.76
C SER A 398 -19.42 20.77 0.62
N ILE A 399 -18.24 21.16 1.10
CA ILE A 399 -17.75 20.90 2.45
C ILE A 399 -17.36 22.23 3.09
N LYS A 400 -17.85 22.50 4.30
CA LYS A 400 -17.57 23.73 5.04
C LYS A 400 -17.13 23.44 6.48
N LEU A 401 -16.12 24.16 6.96
CA LEU A 401 -15.79 24.25 8.38
C LEU A 401 -16.23 25.63 8.88
N VAL A 402 -17.18 25.66 9.81
CA VAL A 402 -17.71 26.88 10.43
C VAL A 402 -17.06 27.06 11.80
N PHE A 403 -16.30 28.15 12.00
CA PHE A 403 -15.41 28.32 13.16
C PHE A 403 -15.77 29.45 14.13
#